data_AF-A0A8E2JII3-F1
#
_entry.id   AF-A0A8E2JII3-F1
#
_cell.length_a   1.000
_cell.length_b   1.000
_cell.length_c   1.000
_cell.angle_alpha   90.00
_cell.angle_beta   90.00
_cell.angle_gamma   90.00
#
_symmetry.space_group_name_H-M   'P 1'
#
loop_
_entity.id
_entity.type
_entity.pdbx_description
1 polymer ?
#
loop_
_entity_poly.entity_id
_entity_poly.type
_entity_poly.pdbx_seq_one_letter_code
_entity_poly.pdbx_strand_id
1 'polypeptide(L)' 'MSEAVYLIAVMTPVMEKKDSVPQLLVEFGEKVRENEPDCLQFQVLCDEESDDFLLLEK' A
#
# COMPACT_ATOMS: atom_id res chain seq x y z
N MET A 1 20.96 17.76 1.85
CA MET A 1 20.64 16.54 1.08
C MET A 1 19.22 16.17 1.48
N SER A 2 18.28 16.03 0.54
CA SER A 2 16.96 15.46 0.87
C SER A 2 17.10 13.94 0.81
N GLU A 3 17.01 13.28 1.95
CA GLU A 3 16.97 11.81 2.00
C GLU A 3 15.57 11.35 1.59
N ALA A 4 15.49 10.41 0.65
CA ALA A 4 14.22 9.79 0.32
C ALA A 4 13.79 8.89 1.48
N VAL A 5 12.56 9.06 1.95
CA VAL A 5 11.97 8.22 2.99
C VAL A 5 11.31 7.03 2.30
N TYR A 6 11.55 5.83 2.82
CA TYR A 6 10.88 4.63 2.36
C TYR A 6 9.97 4.14 3.47
N LEU A 7 8.69 3.97 3.18
CA LEU A 7 7.73 3.35 4.09
C LEU A 7 7.39 1.96 3.55
N ILE A 8 7.59 0.96 4.41
CA ILE A 8 7.19 -0.42 4.15
C ILE A 8 6.20 -0.80 5.24
N ALA A 9 4.93 -0.99 4.88
CA ALA A 9 3.90 -1.46 5.79
C ALA A 9 3.46 -2.86 5.39
N VAL A 10 3.23 -3.72 6.38
CA VAL A 10 2.65 -5.05 6.20
C VAL A 10 1.29 -5.06 6.86
N MET A 11 0.27 -5.52 6.15
CA MET A 11 -1.10 -5.59 6.66
C MET A 11 -1.66 -6.99 6.47
N THR A 12 -2.13 -7.58 7.56
CA THR A 12 -2.87 -8.85 7.55
C THR A 12 -4.36 -8.56 7.63
N PRO A 13 -5.16 -8.89 6.60
CA PRO A 13 -6.61 -8.74 6.64
C PRO A 13 -7.24 -9.64 7.69
N VAL A 14 -8.29 -9.15 8.35
CA VAL A 14 -9.24 -10.06 9.01
C VAL A 14 -10.00 -10.84 7.95
N MET A 15 -10.25 -12.13 8.17
CA MET A 15 -10.85 -13.07 7.21
C MET A 15 -12.11 -12.51 6.51
N GLU A 16 -12.98 -11.82 7.26
CA GLU A 16 -14.24 -11.26 6.78
C GLU A 16 -14.08 -10.09 5.79
N LYS A 17 -12.87 -9.52 5.69
CA LYS A 17 -12.56 -8.35 4.88
C LYS A 17 -11.57 -8.62 3.76
N LYS A 18 -11.02 -9.83 3.67
CA LYS A 18 -9.97 -10.21 2.71
C LYS A 18 -10.28 -9.78 1.27
N ASP A 19 -11.51 -10.00 0.81
CA ASP A 19 -11.91 -9.67 -0.56
C ASP A 19 -12.07 -8.15 -0.81
N SER A 20 -12.30 -7.37 0.25
CA SER A 20 -12.50 -5.91 0.16
C SER A 20 -11.21 -5.10 0.30
N VAL A 21 -10.17 -5.67 0.91
CA VAL A 21 -8.89 -4.98 1.16
C VAL A 21 -8.16 -4.59 -0.14
N PRO A 22 -8.08 -5.42 -1.19
CA PRO A 22 -7.41 -5.03 -2.44
C PRO A 22 -8.00 -3.76 -3.06
N GLN A 23 -9.33 -3.68 -3.13
CA GLN A 23 -9.99 -2.53 -3.75
C GLN A 23 -9.79 -1.25 -2.93
N LEU A 24 -9.83 -1.36 -1.61
CA LEU A 24 -9.57 -0.24 -0.70
C LEU A 24 -8.12 0.25 -0.80
N LEU A 25 -7.17 -0.66 -1.00
CA LEU A 25 -5.76 -0.32 -1.19
C LEU A 25 -5.49 0.38 -2.53
N VAL A 26 -6.20 0.00 -3.59
CA VAL A 26 -6.13 0.68 -4.89
C VAL A 26 -6.67 2.11 -4.77
N GLU A 27 -7.86 2.29 -4.19
CA GLU A 27 -8.44 3.62 -3.96
C GLU A 27 -7.56 4.50 -3.07
N PHE A 28 -6.90 3.90 -2.08
CA PHE A 28 -5.95 4.61 -1.23
C PHE A 28 -4.72 5.08 -2.03
N GLY A 29 -4.13 4.21 -2.86
CA GLY A 29 -3.00 4.55 -3.70
C GLY A 29 -3.30 5.65 -4.73
N GLU A 30 -4.52 5.69 -5.28
CA GLU A 30 -4.97 6.78 -6.15
C GLU A 30 -5.02 8.10 -5.38
N LYS A 31 -5.58 8.12 -4.16
CA LYS A 31 -5.62 9.31 -3.32
C LYS A 31 -4.23 9.81 -2.93
N VAL A 32 -3.30 8.91 -2.60
CA VAL A 32 -1.90 9.30 -2.30
C VAL A 32 -1.30 9.99 -3.53
N ARG A 33 -1.44 9.42 -4.73
CA ARG A 33 -0.92 10.03 -5.96
C ARG A 33 -1.53 11.41 -6.26
N GLU A 34 -2.80 11.60 -5.96
CA GLU A 34 -3.49 12.88 -6.19
C GLU A 34 -3.10 13.97 -5.18
N ASN A 35 -2.88 13.60 -3.91
CA ASN A 35 -2.71 14.56 -2.82
C ASN A 35 -1.25 14.74 -2.38
N GLU A 36 -0.37 13.80 -2.72
CA GLU A 36 1.03 13.78 -2.28
C GLU A 36 1.95 13.79 -3.53
N PRO A 37 2.18 14.97 -4.15
CA PRO A 37 2.99 15.08 -5.36
C PRO A 37 4.46 14.72 -5.15
N ASP A 38 4.92 14.69 -3.89
CA ASP A 38 6.26 14.27 -3.50
C ASP A 38 6.38 12.75 -3.35
N CYS A 39 5.26 12.01 -3.39
CA CYS A 39 5.27 10.55 -3.44
C CYS A 39 5.76 10.11 -4.82
N LEU A 40 6.99 9.58 -4.85
CA LEU A 40 7.67 9.10 -6.04
C LEU A 40 7.15 7.73 -6.46
N GLN A 41 6.74 6.90 -5.49
CA GLN A 41 6.30 5.53 -5.75
C GLN A 41 5.29 5.08 -4.71
N PHE A 42 4.21 4.47 -5.18
CA PHE A 42 3.26 3.76 -4.34
C PHE A 42 2.98 2.39 -4.97
N GLN A 43 3.26 1.31 -4.24
CA GLN A 43 3.04 -0.06 -4.69
C GLN A 43 2.37 -0.90 -3.60
N VAL A 44 1.51 -1.80 -4.04
CA VAL A 44 0.87 -2.81 -3.19
C VAL A 44 1.21 -4.18 -3.76
N LEU A 45 1.77 -5.05 -2.93
CA LEU A 45 2.06 -6.45 -3.23
C LEU A 45 1.19 -7.32 -2.33
N CYS A 46 0.71 -8.44 -2.86
CA CYS A 46 0.02 -9.47 -2.09
C CYS A 46 0.95 -10.67 -1.97
N ASP A 47 1.12 -11.18 -0.77
CA ASP A 47 1.72 -12.49 -0.54
C ASP A 47 0.62 -13.56 -0.62
N GLU A 48 0.73 -14.46 -1.59
CA GLU A 48 -0.27 -15.51 -1.84
C GLU A 48 -0.23 -16.63 -0.78
N GLU A 49 0.85 -16.77 -0.01
CA GLU A 49 0.96 -17.80 1.02
C GLU A 49 0.34 -17.35 2.35
N SER A 50 0.54 -16.08 2.71
CA SER A 50 0.09 -15.51 3.99
C SER A 50 -1.18 -14.66 3.89
N ASP A 51 -1.62 -14.33 2.66
CA ASP A 51 -2.67 -13.34 2.38
C ASP A 51 -2.37 -11.93 2.92
N ASP A 52 -1.09 -11.65 3.21
CA ASP A 52 -0.64 -10.34 3.65
C ASP A 52 -0.48 -9.37 2.48
N PHE A 53 -0.74 -8.10 2.76
CA PHE A 53 -0.47 -7.00 1.83
C PHE A 53 0.76 -6.23 2.27
N LEU A 54 1.72 -6.07 1.36
CA LEU A 54 2.87 -5.18 1.54
C LEU A 54 2.62 -3.89 0.78
N LEU A 55 2.76 -2.76 1.48
CA LEU A 55 2.63 -1.42 0.92
C LEU A 55 4.00 -0.75 0.95
N LEU A 56 4.42 -0.26 -0.21
CA LEU A 56 5.71 0.36 -0.47
C LEU A 56 5.48 1.80 -0.94
N GLU A 57 5.98 2.75 -0.16
CA GLU A 57 5.93 4.17 -0.46
C GLU A 57 7.35 4.76 -0.47
N LYS A 58 7.63 5.63 -1.44
CA LYS A 58 8.89 6.38 -1.56
C LYS A 58 8.58 7.80 -2.02
#